data_AF-W0E946-F1
#
_entry.id   AF-W0E946-F1
#
_cell.length_a   1.000
_cell.length_b   1.000
_cell.length_c   1.000
_cell.angle_alpha   90.00
_cell.angle_beta   90.00
_cell.angle_gamma   90.00
#
_symmetry.space_group_name_H-M   'P 1'
#
loop_
_entity.id
_entity.type
_entity.pdbx_description
1 polymer ?
#
loop_
_entity_poly.entity_id
_entity_poly.type
_entity_poly.pdbx_seq_one_letter_code
_entity_poly.pdbx_strand_id
1 'polypeptide(L)'
;MAQQEAPPLSPREQVVLDSIPLGHQKAISRRSLAAVTHLDDRLLRVIIYSLVVDQGFPIGSSTGHDGGYFIIQDQEDLEVATRHLKPRAKAIFRRAQALERIARKQFDQQVEMVWPE
;
A
#
# COMPACT_ATOMS: atom_id res chain seq x y z
N MET A 1 1.00 -8.18 29.11
CA MET A 1 0.28 -8.03 27.84
C MET A 1 0.84 -9.08 26.90
N ALA A 2 0.05 -10.07 26.51
CA ALA A 2 0.53 -11.15 25.65
C ALA A 2 0.92 -10.56 24.29
N GLN A 3 2.19 -10.71 23.92
CA GLN A 3 2.66 -10.47 22.56
C GLN A 3 1.99 -11.57 21.73
N GLN A 4 0.95 -11.23 20.97
CA GLN A 4 0.50 -12.12 19.91
C GLN A 4 1.62 -12.13 18.87
N GLU A 5 2.38 -13.22 18.83
CA GLU A 5 3.28 -13.49 17.70
C GLU A 5 2.44 -13.45 16.43
N ALA A 6 2.84 -12.56 15.51
CA ALA A 6 2.22 -12.49 14.20
C ALA A 6 2.32 -13.89 13.54
N PRO A 7 1.28 -14.33 12.82
CA PRO A 7 1.31 -15.63 12.17
C PRO A 7 2.55 -15.75 11.27
N PRO A 8 3.16 -16.94 11.17
CA PRO A 8 4.36 -17.11 10.36
C PRO A 8 4.07 -16.75 8.90
N LEU A 9 5.01 -16.04 8.27
CA LEU A 9 4.89 -15.65 6.87
C LEU A 9 4.75 -16.87 5.97
N SER A 10 3.84 -16.79 5.01
CA SER A 10 3.78 -17.78 3.93
C SER A 10 5.05 -17.72 3.09
N PRO A 11 5.41 -18.82 2.39
CA PRO A 11 6.59 -18.81 1.49
C PRO A 11 6.55 -17.70 0.45
N ARG A 12 5.35 -17.30 0.00
CA ARG A 12 5.18 -16.20 -0.97
C ARG A 12 5.43 -14.83 -0.34
N GLU A 13 4.93 -14.61 0.87
CA GLU A 13 5.19 -13.37 1.62
C GLU A 13 6.68 -13.21 1.92
N GLN A 14 7.34 -14.30 2.33
CA GLN A 14 8.78 -14.29 2.56
C GLN A 14 9.56 -13.95 1.28
N VAL A 15 9.24 -14.58 0.14
CA VAL A 15 9.90 -14.28 -1.15
C VAL A 15 9.69 -12.82 -1.57
N VAL A 16 8.50 -12.25 -1.36
CA VAL A 16 8.25 -10.83 -1.63
C VAL A 16 9.10 -9.95 -0.72
N LEU A 17 9.11 -10.22 0.58
CA LEU A 17 9.87 -9.45 1.56
C LEU A 17 11.37 -9.46 1.25
N ASP A 18 11.94 -10.63 0.96
CA ASP A 18 13.35 -10.82 0.62
C ASP A 18 13.74 -10.11 -0.69
N SER A 19 12.77 -9.87 -1.58
CA SER A 19 12.96 -9.19 -2.85
C SER A 19 12.88 -7.67 -2.77
N ILE A 20 12.51 -7.10 -1.61
CA ILE A 20 12.40 -5.65 -1.42
C ILE A 20 13.73 -5.11 -0.88
N PRO A 21 14.38 -4.17 -1.60
CA PRO A 21 15.67 -3.63 -1.18
C PRO A 21 15.52 -2.67 0.00
N LEU A 22 16.61 -2.53 0.75
CA LEU A 22 16.72 -1.58 1.85
C LEU A 22 16.94 -0.15 1.30
N GLY A 23 16.17 0.82 1.83
CA GLY A 23 16.30 2.24 1.52
C GLY A 23 15.56 2.69 0.26
N HIS A 24 14.94 3.87 0.30
CA HIS A 24 14.12 4.40 -0.79
C HIS A 24 14.90 4.67 -2.07
N GLN A 25 16.20 4.93 -1.97
CA GLN A 25 17.08 5.19 -3.13
C GLN A 25 17.24 3.95 -4.03
N LYS A 26 16.99 2.75 -3.49
CA LYS A 26 17.08 1.48 -4.22
C LYS A 26 15.71 0.89 -4.56
N ALA A 27 14.63 1.64 -4.37
CA ALA A 27 13.26 1.14 -4.46
C ALA A 27 13.02 0.27 -5.70
N ILE A 28 12.44 -0.92 -5.49
CA ILE A 28 12.13 -1.85 -6.58
C ILE A 28 10.78 -1.49 -7.19
N SER A 29 10.75 -1.31 -8.51
CA SER A 29 9.49 -1.05 -9.21
C SER A 29 8.54 -2.25 -9.05
N ARG A 30 7.23 -1.97 -8.98
CA ARG A 30 6.20 -3.02 -8.92
C ARG A 30 6.32 -4.05 -10.06
N ARG A 31 6.66 -3.59 -11.26
CA ARG A 31 6.87 -4.47 -12.43
C ARG A 31 8.06 -5.40 -12.22
N SER A 32 9.17 -4.86 -11.75
CA SER A 32 10.38 -5.62 -11.45
C SER A 32 10.12 -6.62 -10.32
N LEU A 33 9.43 -6.18 -9.26
CA LEU A 33 9.08 -7.02 -8.12
C LEU A 33 8.18 -8.19 -8.53
N ALA A 34 7.17 -7.94 -9.37
CA ALA A 34 6.33 -9.00 -9.95
C ALA A 34 7.14 -9.98 -10.80
N ALA A 35 8.10 -9.49 -11.59
CA ALA A 35 8.94 -10.33 -12.44
C ALA A 35 9.86 -11.25 -11.63
N VAL A 36 10.50 -10.74 -10.56
CA VAL A 36 11.44 -11.55 -9.73
C VAL A 36 10.73 -12.49 -8.77
N THR A 37 9.51 -12.15 -8.34
CA THR A 37 8.69 -13.01 -7.45
C THR A 37 7.81 -14.00 -8.21
N HIS A 38 7.70 -13.86 -9.54
CA HIS A 38 6.78 -14.61 -10.40
C HIS A 38 5.32 -14.55 -9.95
N LEU A 39 4.92 -13.42 -9.34
CA LEU A 39 3.55 -13.17 -8.90
C LEU A 39 2.86 -12.20 -9.84
N ASP A 40 1.56 -12.36 -10.02
CA ASP A 40 0.76 -11.35 -10.70
C ASP A 40 0.65 -10.08 -9.85
N ASP A 41 0.40 -8.95 -10.52
CA ASP A 41 0.36 -7.64 -9.90
C ASP A 41 -0.70 -7.52 -8.79
N ARG A 42 -1.83 -8.22 -8.94
CA ARG A 42 -2.93 -8.17 -7.96
C ARG A 42 -2.52 -8.89 -6.69
N LEU A 43 -1.97 -10.10 -6.80
CA LEU A 43 -1.49 -10.86 -5.65
C LEU A 43 -0.34 -10.14 -4.94
N LEU A 44 0.60 -9.56 -5.69
CA LEU A 44 1.71 -8.79 -5.12
C LEU A 44 1.21 -7.63 -4.24
N ARG A 45 0.18 -6.90 -4.70
CA ARG A 45 -0.42 -5.81 -3.93
C ARG A 45 -1.08 -6.29 -2.64
N VAL A 46 -1.75 -7.44 -2.68
CA VAL A 46 -2.38 -8.04 -1.49
C VAL A 46 -1.32 -8.45 -0.47
N ILE A 47 -0.25 -9.09 -0.92
CA ILE A 47 0.87 -9.49 -0.07
C ILE A 47 1.54 -8.26 0.57
N ILE A 48 1.86 -7.23 -0.21
CA ILE A 48 2.49 -6.02 0.34
C ILE A 48 1.56 -5.33 1.35
N TYR A 49 0.25 -5.30 1.08
CA TYR A 49 -0.72 -4.77 2.04
C TYR A 49 -0.71 -5.56 3.35
N SER A 50 -0.79 -6.90 3.28
CA SER A 50 -0.72 -7.79 4.44
C SER A 50 0.57 -7.56 5.24
N LEU A 51 1.71 -7.55 4.56
CA LEU A 51 3.02 -7.33 5.17
C LEU A 51 3.07 -6.00 5.95
N VAL A 52 2.50 -4.92 5.42
CA VAL A 52 2.53 -3.60 6.09
C VAL A 52 1.48 -3.48 7.18
N VAL A 53 0.22 -3.77 6.86
CA VAL A 53 -0.93 -3.44 7.70
C VAL A 53 -1.21 -4.52 8.72
N ASP A 54 -1.15 -5.78 8.31
CA ASP A 54 -1.52 -6.91 9.15
C ASP A 54 -0.31 -7.44 9.94
N GLN A 55 0.89 -7.38 9.34
CA GLN A 55 2.13 -7.94 9.91
C GLN A 55 3.11 -6.87 10.43
N GLY A 56 2.92 -5.59 10.10
CA GLY A 56 3.72 -4.49 10.64
C GLY A 56 5.14 -4.36 10.07
N PHE A 57 5.45 -4.97 8.91
CA PHE A 57 6.74 -4.81 8.25
C PHE A 57 6.94 -3.37 7.76
N PRO A 58 8.14 -2.80 7.91
CA PRO A 58 8.44 -1.41 7.57
C PRO A 58 8.65 -1.23 6.06
N ILE A 59 7.66 -1.58 5.24
CA ILE A 59 7.73 -1.43 3.78
C ILE A 59 7.15 -0.07 3.39
N GLY A 60 8.00 0.78 2.82
CA GLY A 60 7.63 2.04 2.21
C GLY A 60 7.30 1.89 0.73
N SER A 61 6.65 2.92 0.18
CA SER A 61 6.53 3.08 -1.27
C SER A 61 6.72 4.53 -1.69
N SER A 62 7.28 4.74 -2.88
CA SER A 62 7.41 6.07 -3.47
C SER A 62 6.61 6.16 -4.76
N THR A 63 6.07 7.35 -5.03
CA THR A 63 5.33 7.63 -6.27
C THR A 63 6.15 8.53 -7.18
N GLY A 64 6.28 8.19 -8.46
CA GLY A 64 7.04 8.98 -9.44
C GLY A 64 7.51 8.11 -10.60
N HIS A 65 8.36 8.67 -11.46
CA HIS A 65 8.97 7.98 -12.60
C HIS A 65 9.75 6.73 -12.16
N ASP A 66 10.48 6.85 -11.05
CA ASP A 66 11.29 5.76 -10.46
C ASP A 66 10.68 5.25 -9.14
N GLY A 67 9.34 5.30 -9.03
CA GLY A 67 8.63 4.86 -7.84
C GLY A 67 8.70 3.34 -7.63
N GLY A 68 8.74 2.91 -6.37
CA GLY A 68 8.86 1.49 -6.03
C GLY A 68 8.64 1.21 -4.55
N TYR A 69 8.83 -0.05 -4.17
CA TYR A 69 8.79 -0.53 -2.80
C TYR A 69 10.20 -0.61 -2.22
N PHE A 70 10.34 -0.35 -0.93
CA PHE A 70 11.61 -0.41 -0.20
C PHE A 70 11.37 -0.72 1.28
N ILE A 71 12.37 -1.26 1.96
CA ILE A 71 12.37 -1.37 3.42
C ILE A 71 12.85 -0.05 4.00
N ILE A 72 12.05 0.54 4.89
CA ILE A 72 12.35 1.77 5.62
C ILE A 72 13.45 1.48 6.63
N GLN A 73 14.56 2.21 6.53
CA GLN A 73 15.70 2.10 7.44
C GLN A 73 15.82 3.28 8.39
N ASP A 74 15.34 4.45 7.97
CA ASP A 74 15.51 5.70 8.69
C ASP A 74 14.32 6.65 8.53
N GLN A 75 14.45 7.84 9.11
CA GLN A 75 13.43 8.87 9.08
C GLN A 75 13.22 9.44 7.67
N GLU A 76 14.25 9.50 6.83
CA GLU A 76 14.15 10.01 5.46
C GLU A 76 13.31 9.05 4.60
N ASP A 77 13.57 7.74 4.71
CA ASP A 77 12.75 6.70 4.10
C ASP A 77 11.27 6.81 4.52
N LEU A 78 11.01 7.03 5.82
CA LEU A 78 9.66 7.17 6.34
C LEU A 78 8.96 8.42 5.78
N GLU A 79 9.66 9.54 5.67
CA GLU A 79 9.14 10.76 5.06
C GLU A 79 8.81 10.55 3.58
N VAL A 80 9.67 9.88 2.83
CA VAL A 80 9.42 9.51 1.43
C VAL A 80 8.19 8.61 1.30
N ALA A 81 8.09 7.61 2.18
CA ALA A 81 6.96 6.67 2.22
C ALA A 81 5.63 7.34 2.55
N THR A 82 5.63 8.40 3.38
CA THR A 82 4.39 8.98 3.93
C THR A 82 3.95 10.29 3.27
N ARG A 83 4.85 11.09 2.68
CA ARG A 83 4.56 12.43 2.12
C ARG A 83 3.37 12.45 1.15
N HIS A 84 3.17 11.37 0.42
CA HIS A 84 2.16 11.26 -0.63
C HIS A 84 0.83 10.67 -0.12
N LEU A 85 0.78 10.10 1.08
CA LEU A 85 -0.41 9.42 1.61
C LEU A 85 -1.52 10.41 1.98
N LYS A 86 -1.21 11.45 2.75
CA LYS A 86 -2.20 12.47 3.17
C LYS A 86 -2.89 13.15 1.99
N PRO A 87 -2.17 13.67 0.97
CA PRO A 87 -2.81 14.25 -0.21
C PRO A 87 -3.69 13.24 -0.98
N ARG A 88 -3.25 11.98 -1.09
CA ARG A 88 -4.01 10.92 -1.77
C ARG A 88 -5.29 10.59 -1.02
N ALA A 89 -5.24 10.46 0.30
CA ALA A 89 -6.44 10.26 1.12
C ALA A 89 -7.45 11.39 0.91
N LYS A 90 -7.00 12.65 0.92
CA LYS A 90 -7.86 13.82 0.63
C LYS A 90 -8.46 13.76 -0.78
N ALA A 91 -7.69 13.36 -1.79
CA ALA A 91 -8.17 13.23 -3.16
C ALA A 91 -9.22 12.12 -3.32
N ILE A 92 -9.01 10.97 -2.67
CA ILE A 92 -9.97 9.87 -2.61
C ILE A 92 -11.28 10.35 -1.96
N PHE A 93 -11.20 11.05 -0.83
CA PHE A 93 -12.36 11.60 -0.14
C PHE A 93 -13.16 12.59 -1.02
N ARG A 94 -12.48 13.52 -1.69
CA ARG A 94 -13.14 14.46 -2.62
C ARG A 94 -13.84 13.74 -3.76
N ARG A 95 -13.23 12.68 -4.29
CA ARG A 95 -13.83 11.84 -5.35
C ARG A 95 -15.06 11.10 -4.84
N ALA A 96 -14.99 10.52 -3.64
CA ALA A 96 -16.11 9.86 -2.99
C ALA A 96 -17.31 10.83 -2.87
N GLN A 97 -17.13 11.99 -2.26
CA GLN A 97 -18.19 13.01 -2.15
C GLN A 97 -18.76 13.46 -3.50
N ALA A 98 -17.93 13.52 -4.56
CA ALA A 98 -18.41 13.86 -5.89
C ALA A 98 -19.34 12.77 -6.46
N LEU A 99 -19.00 11.50 -6.25
CA LEU A 99 -19.82 10.36 -6.68
C LEU A 99 -21.16 10.32 -5.93
N GLU A 100 -21.19 10.64 -4.63
CA GLU A 100 -22.45 10.74 -3.87
C GLU A 100 -23.38 11.82 -4.46
N ARG A 101 -22.82 12.99 -4.81
CA ARG A 101 -23.60 14.06 -5.45
C ARG A 101 -24.12 13.65 -6.83
N ILE A 102 -23.33 12.90 -7.60
CA ILE A 102 -23.76 12.38 -8.91
C ILE A 102 -24.90 11.37 -8.72
N ALA A 103 -24.77 10.45 -7.75
CA ALA A 103 -25.79 9.45 -7.48
C ALA A 103 -27.16 10.06 -7.15
N ARG A 104 -27.17 11.08 -6.29
CA ARG A 104 -28.39 11.82 -5.95
C ARG A 104 -28.99 12.55 -7.15
N LYS A 105 -28.16 13.16 -8.00
CA LYS A 105 -28.63 13.97 -9.14
C LYS A 105 -29.09 13.14 -10.34
N GLN A 106 -28.43 12.02 -10.62
CA GLN A 106 -28.64 11.26 -11.85
C GLN A 106 -29.46 9.98 -11.66
N PHE A 107 -29.42 9.37 -10.48
CA PHE A 107 -30.01 8.06 -10.24
C PHE A 107 -31.10 8.07 -9.16
N ASP A 108 -31.41 9.24 -8.56
CA ASP A 108 -32.29 9.39 -7.39
C ASP A 108 -31.92 8.42 -6.24
N GLN A 109 -30.64 8.07 -6.16
CA GLN A 109 -30.11 7.14 -5.17
C GLN A 109 -29.38 7.88 -4.07
N GLN A 110 -29.68 7.52 -2.83
CA GLN A 110 -28.87 7.88 -1.68
C GLN A 110 -27.78 6.82 -1.52
N VAL A 111 -26.59 7.13 -2.01
CA VAL A 111 -25.38 6.37 -1.69
C VAL A 111 -24.70 7.10 -0.55
N GLU A 112 -24.65 6.46 0.62
CA GLU A 112 -23.82 6.88 1.75
C GLU A 112 -22.65 5.90 1.80
N MET A 113 -21.44 6.38 1.49
CA MET A 113 -20.26 5.53 1.60
C MET A 113 -19.85 5.43 3.07
N VAL A 114 -20.25 4.33 3.70
CA VAL A 114 -19.84 3.98 5.07
C VAL A 114 -18.37 3.59 5.06
N TRP A 115 -17.60 4.17 5.99
CA TRP A 115 -16.20 3.83 6.18
C TRP A 115 -16.08 2.78 7.29
N PRO A 116 -15.30 1.70 7.10
CA PRO A 116 -14.95 0.82 8.23
C PRO A 116 -14.10 1.61 9.23
N GLU A 117 -14.48 1.54 10.51
CA GLU A 117 -13.70 2.10 11.63
C GLU A 117 -12.32 1.44 11.77
#